data_AF-A0A9D9NLM3-F1
#
_entry.id   AF-A0A9D9NLM3-F1
#
_cell.length_a   1.000
_cell.length_b   1.000
_cell.length_c   1.000
_cell.angle_alpha   90.00
_cell.angle_beta   90.00
_cell.angle_gamma   90.00
#
_symmetry.space_group_name_H-M   'P 1'
#
loop_
_entity.id
_entity.type
_entity.pdbx_description
1 polymer ?
#
loop_
_entity_poly.entity_id
_entity_poly.type
_entity_poly.pdbx_seq_one_letter_code
_entity_poly.pdbx_strand_id
1 'polypeptide(L)'
;MRNARFIIFASAAVLLTASCKSQYEMLLNSNDADAKYDAAFAYFNAEKYQKAAALFESLSVLTNGTERDDTVQYYWGLSNYKASDYYTAETNFTKFTESFPRSPFAPEARFLRIDCLYRSTLRYELDQAPTKVAINAINEYVSEFPDNPNVETCREMLDDLNKRLDTKAYEGARLYYRMEDYIASRVALKNVLKDNSENVYREDILYYIAMSSYKYAHLSVASKQKDRYLTFVDDYLNFIGELPDSPYRKELDVLYRRAQKALGRPVDTSLFDDSDERDFAKERKKLVKESRKAERQNEKLLKESEADVVDEAVLDEEEISAAENAEKN
;
A
#
# COMPACT_ATOMS: atom_id res chain seq x y z
N MET A 1 22.73 -70.43 -16.15
CA MET A 1 23.19 -69.90 -14.84
C MET A 1 23.59 -68.42 -14.85
N ARG A 2 24.17 -67.87 -15.94
CA ARG A 2 24.60 -66.46 -16.00
C ARG A 2 23.45 -65.45 -15.98
N ASN A 3 22.34 -65.77 -16.65
CA ASN A 3 21.16 -64.88 -16.72
C ASN A 3 20.33 -64.87 -15.41
N ALA A 4 20.31 -65.99 -14.67
CA ALA A 4 19.67 -66.06 -13.36
C ALA A 4 20.39 -65.20 -12.32
N ARG A 5 21.73 -65.14 -12.38
CA ARG A 5 22.54 -64.24 -11.54
C ARG A 5 22.31 -62.76 -11.88
N PHE A 6 22.18 -62.41 -13.16
CA PHE A 6 21.83 -61.04 -13.57
C PHE A 6 20.43 -60.62 -13.13
N ILE A 7 19.44 -61.53 -13.20
CA ILE A 7 18.08 -61.24 -12.73
C ILE A 7 18.04 -61.09 -11.20
N ILE A 8 18.81 -61.88 -10.45
CA ILE A 8 18.93 -61.76 -8.98
C ILE A 8 19.66 -60.47 -8.58
N PHE A 9 20.71 -60.07 -9.31
CA PHE A 9 21.41 -58.80 -9.06
C PHE A 9 20.55 -57.59 -9.46
N ALA A 10 19.77 -57.68 -10.54
CA ALA A 10 18.84 -56.64 -10.95
C ALA A 10 17.65 -56.51 -10.00
N SER A 11 17.10 -57.61 -9.48
CA SER A 11 16.04 -57.58 -8.47
C SER A 11 16.52 -57.09 -7.11
N ALA A 12 17.75 -57.43 -6.71
CA ALA A 12 18.40 -56.88 -5.50
C ALA A 12 18.71 -55.38 -5.62
N ALA A 13 19.10 -54.90 -6.81
CA ALA A 13 19.33 -53.47 -7.07
C ALA A 13 18.03 -52.65 -7.07
N VAL A 14 16.92 -53.22 -7.55
CA VAL A 14 15.59 -52.58 -7.48
C VAL A 14 15.08 -52.54 -6.03
N LEU A 15 15.33 -53.59 -5.23
CA LEU A 15 15.00 -53.62 -3.79
C LEU A 15 15.83 -52.63 -2.95
N LEU A 16 17.04 -52.25 -3.38
CA LEU A 16 17.87 -51.24 -2.71
C LEU A 16 17.41 -49.79 -2.96
N THR A 17 16.52 -49.55 -3.93
CA THR A 17 15.89 -48.23 -4.15
C THR A 17 14.54 -48.08 -3.45
N ALA A 18 14.02 -49.17 -2.89
CA ALA A 18 12.81 -49.15 -2.07
C ALA A 18 13.18 -48.86 -0.61
N SER A 19 12.78 -47.68 -0.13
CA SER A 19 12.75 -47.30 1.30
C SER A 19 14.07 -46.82 1.92
N CYS A 20 14.47 -45.60 1.55
CA CYS A 20 14.95 -44.64 2.54
C CYS A 20 13.98 -43.46 2.56
N LYS A 21 12.81 -43.67 3.20
CA LYS A 21 11.94 -42.54 3.55
C LYS A 21 12.76 -41.62 4.45
N SER A 22 12.91 -40.34 4.07
CA SER A 22 13.73 -39.42 4.84
C SER A 22 13.22 -39.35 6.30
N GLN A 23 14.09 -39.08 7.27
CA GLN A 23 13.68 -38.97 8.68
C GLN A 23 12.50 -38.00 8.86
N TYR A 24 12.48 -36.91 8.09
CA TYR A 24 11.36 -35.98 8.01
C TYR A 24 10.07 -36.66 7.54
N GLU A 25 10.11 -37.39 6.44
CA GLU A 25 8.95 -38.10 5.89
C GLU A 25 8.44 -39.19 6.84
N MET A 26 9.33 -39.90 7.53
CA MET A 26 8.94 -40.85 8.56
C MET A 26 8.19 -40.16 9.69
N LEU A 27 8.66 -38.98 10.12
CA LEU A 27 8.07 -38.23 11.21
C LEU A 27 6.75 -37.55 10.83
N LEU A 28 6.67 -36.96 9.64
CA LEU A 28 5.45 -36.32 9.14
C LEU A 28 4.27 -37.29 9.13
N ASN A 29 4.54 -38.55 8.78
CA ASN A 29 3.54 -39.62 8.71
C ASN A 29 3.41 -40.43 10.01
N SER A 30 4.12 -40.08 11.08
CA SER A 30 3.99 -40.75 12.37
C SER A 30 2.75 -40.26 13.14
N ASN A 31 2.25 -41.07 14.06
CA ASN A 31 1.25 -40.65 15.07
C ASN A 31 1.90 -40.28 16.41
N ASP A 32 3.24 -40.16 16.45
CA ASP A 32 3.98 -39.76 17.64
C ASP A 32 3.92 -38.24 17.77
N ALA A 33 2.94 -37.76 18.54
CA ALA A 33 2.67 -36.34 18.71
C ALA A 33 3.81 -35.59 19.39
N ASP A 34 4.49 -36.20 20.37
CA ASP A 34 5.61 -35.58 21.08
C ASP A 34 6.82 -35.43 20.17
N ALA A 35 7.25 -36.52 19.50
CA ALA A 35 8.38 -36.45 18.58
C ALA A 35 8.12 -35.48 17.42
N LYS A 36 6.88 -35.42 16.93
CA LYS A 36 6.48 -34.51 15.85
C LYS A 36 6.47 -33.05 16.33
N TYR A 37 6.00 -32.79 17.55
CA TYR A 37 6.01 -31.46 18.17
C TYR A 37 7.43 -30.93 18.30
N ASP A 38 8.34 -31.71 18.89
CA ASP A 38 9.74 -31.32 19.06
C ASP A 38 10.41 -31.01 17.71
N ALA A 39 10.15 -31.83 16.70
CA ALA A 39 10.71 -31.60 15.38
C ALA A 39 10.10 -30.39 14.65
N ALA A 40 8.79 -30.15 14.80
CA ALA A 40 8.14 -28.98 14.20
C ALA A 40 8.82 -27.69 14.67
N PHE A 41 9.08 -27.58 15.99
CA PHE A 41 9.85 -26.48 16.55
C PHE A 41 11.32 -26.48 16.12
N ALA A 42 11.97 -27.64 16.03
CA ALA A 42 13.35 -27.71 15.53
C ALA A 42 13.46 -27.19 14.09
N TYR A 43 12.51 -27.53 13.21
CA TYR A 43 12.46 -27.00 11.85
C TYR A 43 12.10 -25.53 11.81
N PHE A 44 11.18 -25.06 12.65
CA PHE A 44 10.82 -23.66 12.77
C PHE A 44 12.02 -22.79 13.18
N ASN A 45 12.73 -23.19 14.23
CA ASN A 45 13.91 -22.50 14.74
C ASN A 45 15.10 -22.55 13.77
N ALA A 46 15.15 -23.57 12.91
CA ALA A 46 16.11 -23.66 11.81
C ALA A 46 15.67 -22.93 10.53
N GLU A 47 14.63 -22.08 10.62
CA GLU A 47 14.04 -21.30 9.51
C GLU A 47 13.54 -22.14 8.33
N LYS A 48 13.32 -23.44 8.54
CA LYS A 48 12.77 -24.36 7.54
C LYS A 48 11.25 -24.33 7.61
N TYR A 49 10.68 -23.15 7.38
CA TYR A 49 9.28 -22.84 7.66
C TYR A 49 8.28 -23.71 6.91
N GLN A 50 8.56 -24.08 5.65
CA GLN A 50 7.68 -25.00 4.91
C GLN A 50 7.59 -26.39 5.55
N LYS A 51 8.71 -26.90 6.07
CA LYS A 51 8.74 -28.20 6.78
C LYS A 51 8.06 -28.10 8.14
N ALA A 52 8.28 -27.00 8.84
CA ALA A 52 7.60 -26.71 10.10
C ALA A 52 6.08 -26.65 9.90
N ALA A 53 5.61 -25.90 8.90
CA ALA A 53 4.19 -25.75 8.58
C ALA A 53 3.50 -27.10 8.33
N ALA A 54 4.11 -27.99 7.54
CA ALA A 54 3.54 -29.32 7.28
C ALA A 54 3.48 -30.22 8.54
N LEU A 55 4.48 -30.12 9.43
CA LEU A 55 4.45 -30.84 10.70
C LEU A 55 3.40 -30.26 11.65
N PHE A 56 3.27 -28.94 11.72
CA PHE A 56 2.24 -28.27 12.53
C PHE A 56 0.82 -28.52 11.99
N GLU A 57 0.62 -28.54 10.68
CA GLU A 57 -0.64 -28.97 10.05
C GLU A 57 -1.01 -30.39 10.48
N SER A 58 -0.06 -31.32 10.37
CA SER A 58 -0.27 -32.71 10.79
C SER A 58 -0.52 -32.83 12.30
N LEU A 59 0.18 -32.03 13.12
CA LEU A 59 -0.04 -31.97 14.57
C LEU A 59 -1.40 -31.40 14.93
N SER A 60 -1.93 -30.43 14.18
CA SER A 60 -3.19 -29.75 14.47
C SER A 60 -4.36 -30.74 14.65
N VAL A 61 -4.33 -31.84 13.90
CA VAL A 61 -5.32 -32.93 14.02
C VAL A 61 -5.11 -33.76 15.29
N LEU A 62 -3.86 -33.99 15.70
CA LEU A 62 -3.48 -34.81 16.85
C LEU A 62 -3.61 -34.06 18.18
N THR A 63 -3.47 -32.74 18.18
CA THR A 63 -3.48 -31.90 19.39
C THR A 63 -4.79 -31.15 19.61
N ASN A 64 -5.80 -31.35 18.76
CA ASN A 64 -7.10 -30.69 18.87
C ASN A 64 -7.73 -30.91 20.26
N GLY A 65 -8.11 -29.83 20.94
CA GLY A 65 -8.73 -29.84 22.27
C GLY A 65 -7.76 -30.17 23.42
N THR A 66 -6.46 -30.28 23.15
CA THR A 66 -5.43 -30.46 24.18
C THR A 66 -4.86 -29.10 24.62
N GLU A 67 -4.07 -29.10 25.70
CA GLU A 67 -3.37 -27.90 26.17
C GLU A 67 -2.35 -27.33 25.16
N ARG A 68 -1.96 -28.12 24.15
CA ARG A 68 -1.01 -27.68 23.09
C ARG A 68 -1.70 -27.14 21.85
N ASP A 69 -3.04 -27.22 21.77
CA ASP A 69 -3.79 -26.92 20.54
C ASP A 69 -3.50 -25.50 20.05
N ASP A 70 -3.67 -24.50 20.92
CA ASP A 70 -3.49 -23.10 20.55
C ASP A 70 -2.06 -22.83 20.04
N THR A 71 -1.06 -23.40 20.71
CA THR A 71 0.35 -23.27 20.35
C THR A 71 0.60 -23.89 18.97
N VAL A 72 0.11 -25.10 18.71
CA VAL A 72 0.27 -25.76 17.40
C VAL A 72 -0.42 -24.96 16.30
N GLN A 73 -1.64 -24.50 16.52
CA GLN A 73 -2.42 -23.73 15.54
C GLN A 73 -1.77 -22.38 15.24
N TYR A 74 -1.26 -21.69 16.26
CA TYR A 74 -0.54 -20.43 16.10
C TYR A 74 0.76 -20.62 15.30
N TYR A 75 1.59 -21.60 15.68
CA TYR A 75 2.85 -21.87 14.99
C TYR A 75 2.66 -22.44 13.59
N TRP A 76 1.53 -23.07 13.30
CA TRP A 76 1.16 -23.42 11.92
C TRP A 76 1.01 -22.16 11.06
N GLY A 77 0.19 -21.21 11.50
CA GLY A 77 0.01 -19.93 10.81
C GLY A 77 1.31 -19.13 10.71
N LEU A 78 2.07 -19.04 11.81
CA LEU A 78 3.34 -18.34 11.84
C LEU A 78 4.39 -18.97 10.92
N SER A 79 4.40 -20.31 10.79
CA SER A 79 5.28 -20.98 9.83
C SER A 79 4.92 -20.63 8.39
N ASN A 80 3.63 -20.63 8.03
CA ASN A 80 3.20 -20.21 6.69
C ASN A 80 3.53 -18.74 6.41
N TYR A 81 3.32 -17.86 7.41
CA TYR A 81 3.67 -16.45 7.32
C TYR A 81 5.16 -16.25 7.06
N LYS A 82 6.02 -16.91 7.83
CA LYS A 82 7.48 -16.84 7.68
C LYS A 82 7.96 -17.50 6.38
N ALA A 83 7.20 -18.46 5.84
CA ALA A 83 7.42 -19.02 4.50
C ALA A 83 6.91 -18.10 3.36
N SER A 84 6.38 -16.91 3.68
CA SER A 84 5.74 -15.98 2.73
C SER A 84 4.49 -16.52 2.03
N ASP A 85 3.88 -17.58 2.56
CA ASP A 85 2.54 -18.02 2.14
C ASP A 85 1.48 -17.26 2.94
N TYR A 86 1.33 -15.97 2.60
CA TYR A 86 0.43 -15.05 3.30
C TYR A 86 -1.05 -15.44 3.15
N TYR A 87 -1.43 -16.10 2.07
CA TYR A 87 -2.80 -16.54 1.87
C TYR A 87 -3.17 -17.65 2.86
N THR A 88 -2.33 -18.69 2.95
CA THR A 88 -2.56 -19.77 3.91
C THR A 88 -2.45 -19.26 5.34
N ALA A 89 -1.45 -18.41 5.62
CA ALA A 89 -1.24 -17.81 6.94
C ALA A 89 -2.43 -16.95 7.40
N GLU A 90 -3.02 -16.13 6.52
CA GLU A 90 -4.23 -15.37 6.81
C GLU A 90 -5.36 -16.29 7.25
N THR A 91 -5.59 -17.38 6.52
CA THR A 91 -6.61 -18.37 6.85
C THR A 91 -6.33 -19.05 8.19
N ASN A 92 -5.06 -19.36 8.48
CA ASN A 92 -4.66 -19.91 9.79
C ASN A 92 -4.96 -18.93 10.91
N PHE A 93 -4.55 -17.67 10.79
CA PHE A 93 -4.72 -16.67 11.84
C PHE A 93 -6.18 -16.27 12.03
N THR A 94 -6.99 -16.20 10.97
CA THR A 94 -8.45 -16.01 11.07
C THR A 94 -9.06 -17.10 11.96
N LYS A 95 -8.85 -18.38 11.61
CA LYS A 95 -9.35 -19.51 12.41
C LYS A 95 -8.82 -19.51 13.84
N PHE A 96 -7.55 -19.17 14.02
CA PHE A 96 -6.93 -19.09 15.34
C PHE A 96 -7.60 -18.05 16.23
N THR A 97 -7.83 -16.84 15.72
CA THR A 97 -8.46 -15.76 16.49
C THR A 97 -9.93 -16.03 16.82
N GLU A 98 -10.63 -16.78 15.96
CA GLU A 98 -12.01 -17.24 16.21
C GLU A 98 -12.06 -18.35 17.27
N SER A 99 -11.12 -19.30 17.20
CA SER A 99 -11.11 -20.50 18.07
C SER A 99 -10.49 -20.24 19.44
N PHE A 100 -9.47 -19.37 19.51
CA PHE A 100 -8.69 -19.08 20.72
C PHE A 100 -8.61 -17.57 21.03
N PRO A 101 -9.74 -16.86 21.15
CA PRO A 101 -9.74 -15.40 21.31
C PRO A 101 -9.05 -14.89 22.60
N ARG A 102 -8.85 -15.78 23.59
CA ARG A 102 -8.21 -15.53 24.88
C ARG A 102 -6.77 -16.08 24.99
N SER A 103 -6.26 -16.72 23.94
CA SER A 103 -4.87 -17.21 23.95
C SER A 103 -3.90 -16.03 24.07
N PRO A 104 -2.75 -16.18 24.75
CA PRO A 104 -1.71 -15.16 24.77
C PRO A 104 -1.20 -14.80 23.37
N PHE A 105 -1.34 -15.69 22.38
CA PHE A 105 -0.97 -15.42 20.99
C PHE A 105 -2.02 -14.63 20.21
N ALA A 106 -3.25 -14.48 20.74
CA ALA A 106 -4.35 -13.88 20.00
C ALA A 106 -4.10 -12.42 19.56
N PRO A 107 -3.52 -11.53 20.39
CA PRO A 107 -3.20 -10.16 19.95
C PRO A 107 -2.25 -10.14 18.75
N GLU A 108 -1.19 -10.95 18.80
CA GLU A 108 -0.19 -11.03 17.72
C GLU A 108 -0.80 -11.68 16.45
N ALA A 109 -1.59 -12.75 16.61
CA ALA A 109 -2.26 -13.41 15.50
C ALA A 109 -3.22 -12.46 14.75
N ARG A 110 -3.95 -11.59 15.47
CA ARG A 110 -4.81 -10.56 14.84
C ARG A 110 -3.99 -9.61 13.97
N PHE A 111 -2.84 -9.16 14.47
CA PHE A 111 -1.96 -8.29 13.69
C PHE A 111 -1.33 -9.01 12.50
N LEU A 112 -0.82 -10.23 12.69
CA LEU A 112 -0.23 -11.02 11.60
C LEU A 112 -1.24 -11.33 10.50
N ARG A 113 -2.52 -11.54 10.83
CA ARG A 113 -3.61 -11.65 9.85
C ARG A 113 -3.72 -10.39 8.99
N ILE A 114 -3.69 -9.21 9.60
CA ILE A 114 -3.74 -7.92 8.90
C ILE A 114 -2.55 -7.76 7.96
N ASP A 115 -1.35 -8.06 8.45
CA ASP A 115 -0.14 -7.96 7.64
C ASP A 115 -0.17 -8.97 6.48
N CYS A 116 -0.72 -10.18 6.67
CA CYS A 116 -0.98 -11.12 5.57
C CYS A 116 -1.93 -10.54 4.51
N LEU A 117 -3.04 -9.93 4.93
CA LEU A 117 -3.99 -9.28 4.02
C LEU A 117 -3.32 -8.15 3.23
N TYR A 118 -2.57 -7.29 3.92
CA TYR A 118 -1.82 -6.20 3.31
C TYR A 118 -0.79 -6.71 2.28
N ARG A 119 0.02 -7.71 2.63
CA ARG A 119 1.03 -8.30 1.72
C ARG A 119 0.42 -9.05 0.53
N SER A 120 -0.82 -9.50 0.67
CA SER A 120 -1.57 -10.16 -0.41
C SER A 120 -2.21 -9.17 -1.39
N THR A 121 -2.14 -7.87 -1.12
CA THR A 121 -2.63 -6.84 -2.04
C THR A 121 -1.69 -6.67 -3.24
N LEU A 122 -2.24 -6.12 -4.34
CA LEU A 122 -1.53 -5.96 -5.59
C LEU A 122 -1.33 -4.47 -5.94
N ARG A 123 -0.42 -4.20 -6.87
CA ARG A 123 -0.24 -2.87 -7.48
C ARG A 123 -1.53 -2.37 -8.13
N TYR A 124 -1.67 -1.04 -8.21
CA TYR A 124 -2.93 -0.36 -8.53
C TYR A 124 -3.55 -0.73 -9.89
N GLU A 125 -2.75 -1.18 -10.86
CA GLU A 125 -3.23 -1.57 -12.19
C GLU A 125 -4.10 -2.83 -12.15
N LEU A 126 -3.83 -3.73 -11.20
CA LEU A 126 -4.50 -5.03 -11.05
C LEU A 126 -5.82 -4.90 -10.26
N ASP A 127 -6.50 -6.03 -10.05
CA ASP A 127 -7.71 -6.06 -9.23
C ASP A 127 -7.45 -5.56 -7.80
N GLN A 128 -8.38 -4.79 -7.25
CA GLN A 128 -8.26 -4.13 -5.95
C GLN A 128 -9.29 -4.64 -4.94
N ALA A 129 -9.98 -5.75 -5.21
CA ALA A 129 -10.84 -6.36 -4.19
C ALA A 129 -10.04 -6.74 -2.92
N PRO A 130 -8.83 -7.34 -3.01
CA PRO A 130 -8.03 -7.63 -1.82
C PRO A 130 -7.64 -6.36 -1.03
N THR A 131 -7.35 -5.26 -1.72
CA THR A 131 -7.03 -3.96 -1.10
C THR A 131 -8.17 -3.47 -0.21
N LYS A 132 -9.43 -3.57 -0.68
CA LYS A 132 -10.60 -3.17 0.10
C LYS A 132 -10.82 -4.07 1.32
N VAL A 133 -10.57 -5.37 1.18
CA VAL A 133 -10.63 -6.32 2.31
C VAL A 133 -9.58 -5.97 3.36
N ALA A 134 -8.34 -5.69 2.94
CA ALA A 134 -7.27 -5.28 3.85
C ALA A 134 -7.60 -3.96 4.58
N ILE A 135 -8.06 -2.93 3.86
CA ILE A 135 -8.46 -1.64 4.48
C ILE A 135 -9.53 -1.85 5.56
N ASN A 136 -10.57 -2.65 5.27
CA ASN A 136 -11.64 -2.91 6.23
C ASN A 136 -11.09 -3.61 7.49
N ALA A 137 -10.27 -4.65 7.32
CA ALA A 137 -9.67 -5.38 8.44
C ALA A 137 -8.73 -4.50 9.27
N ILE A 138 -7.97 -3.61 8.64
CA ILE A 138 -7.11 -2.65 9.35
C ILE A 138 -7.96 -1.65 10.14
N ASN A 139 -9.01 -1.08 9.54
CA ASN A 139 -9.90 -0.14 10.22
C ASN A 139 -10.59 -0.77 11.44
N GLU A 140 -11.06 -2.01 11.30
CA GLU A 140 -11.61 -2.78 12.42
C GLU A 140 -10.59 -2.92 13.56
N TYR A 141 -9.35 -3.31 13.25
CA TYR A 141 -8.29 -3.46 14.24
C TYR A 141 -7.90 -2.15 14.93
N VAL A 142 -7.73 -1.07 14.17
CA VAL A 142 -7.41 0.26 14.72
C VAL A 142 -8.55 0.77 15.61
N SER A 143 -9.81 0.49 15.23
CA SER A 143 -10.97 0.86 16.04
C SER A 143 -11.09 0.01 17.31
N GLU A 144 -10.75 -1.27 17.27
CA GLU A 144 -10.85 -2.19 18.41
C GLU A 144 -9.68 -2.02 19.39
N PHE A 145 -8.48 -1.74 18.89
CA PHE A 145 -7.24 -1.66 19.68
C PHE A 145 -6.49 -0.33 19.48
N PRO A 146 -7.10 0.83 19.80
CA PRO A 146 -6.55 2.15 19.48
C PRO A 146 -5.19 2.47 20.11
N ASP A 147 -4.87 1.86 21.26
CA ASP A 147 -3.61 2.08 21.99
C ASP A 147 -2.55 1.00 21.69
N ASN A 148 -2.80 0.09 20.73
CA ASN A 148 -1.84 -0.96 20.40
C ASN A 148 -0.60 -0.38 19.69
N PRO A 149 0.63 -0.82 20.02
CA PRO A 149 1.84 -0.35 19.34
C PRO A 149 1.84 -0.51 17.81
N ASN A 150 1.08 -1.47 17.28
CA ASN A 150 0.96 -1.72 15.85
C ASN A 150 0.02 -0.75 15.12
N VAL A 151 -0.72 0.11 15.82
CA VAL A 151 -1.66 1.06 15.20
C VAL A 151 -0.94 2.01 14.24
N GLU A 152 0.28 2.43 14.54
CA GLU A 152 1.01 3.33 13.65
C GLU A 152 1.39 2.63 12.34
N THR A 153 1.89 1.40 12.41
CA THR A 153 2.12 0.55 11.23
C THR A 153 0.83 0.35 10.42
N CYS A 154 -0.31 0.16 11.09
CA CYS A 154 -1.61 0.06 10.43
C CYS A 154 -2.02 1.35 9.70
N ARG A 155 -1.71 2.53 10.25
CA ARG A 155 -1.95 3.82 9.58
C ARG A 155 -1.10 3.96 8.32
N GLU A 156 0.18 3.60 8.39
CA GLU A 156 1.06 3.59 7.21
C GLU A 156 0.54 2.63 6.12
N MET A 157 0.05 1.44 6.50
CA MET A 157 -0.59 0.52 5.57
C MET A 157 -1.86 1.12 4.94
N LEU A 158 -2.72 1.77 5.74
CA LEU A 158 -3.93 2.44 5.22
C LEU A 158 -3.57 3.53 4.21
N ASP A 159 -2.58 4.36 4.50
CA ASP A 159 -2.14 5.43 3.60
C ASP A 159 -1.65 4.87 2.26
N ASP A 160 -0.83 3.82 2.28
CA ASP A 160 -0.37 3.17 1.06
C ASP A 160 -1.52 2.53 0.27
N LEU A 161 -2.41 1.78 0.93
CA LEU A 161 -3.55 1.13 0.28
C LEU A 161 -4.54 2.14 -0.33
N ASN A 162 -4.87 3.21 0.41
CA ASN A 162 -5.74 4.28 -0.08
C ASN A 162 -5.10 5.01 -1.25
N LYS A 163 -3.79 5.29 -1.19
CA LYS A 163 -3.05 5.89 -2.30
C LYS A 163 -3.11 5.02 -3.55
N ARG A 164 -2.99 3.69 -3.44
CA ARG A 164 -3.15 2.78 -4.59
C ARG A 164 -4.55 2.87 -5.21
N LEU A 165 -5.60 2.93 -4.39
CA LEU A 165 -6.97 3.11 -4.89
C LEU A 165 -7.13 4.45 -5.62
N ASP A 166 -6.59 5.52 -5.05
CA ASP A 166 -6.63 6.86 -5.64
C ASP A 166 -5.86 6.91 -6.97
N THR A 167 -4.66 6.33 -7.02
CA THR A 167 -3.86 6.24 -8.26
C THR A 167 -4.62 5.46 -9.33
N LYS A 168 -5.26 4.34 -8.98
CA LYS A 168 -6.06 3.57 -9.95
C LYS A 168 -7.19 4.39 -10.53
N ALA A 169 -7.97 5.06 -9.68
CA ALA A 169 -9.11 5.86 -10.11
C ALA A 169 -8.67 7.00 -11.03
N TYR A 170 -7.64 7.74 -10.62
CA TYR A 170 -7.09 8.85 -11.39
C TYR A 170 -6.50 8.41 -12.74
N GLU A 171 -5.61 7.41 -12.75
CA GLU A 171 -4.98 6.95 -14.00
C GLU A 171 -5.99 6.36 -14.98
N GLY A 172 -7.00 5.66 -14.46
CA GLY A 172 -8.11 5.15 -15.28
C GLY A 172 -8.88 6.28 -15.95
N ALA A 173 -9.21 7.35 -15.21
CA ALA A 173 -9.90 8.51 -15.76
C ALA A 173 -9.01 9.34 -16.72
N ARG A 174 -7.71 9.48 -16.41
CA ARG A 174 -6.73 10.20 -17.22
C ARG A 174 -6.39 9.49 -18.53
N LEU A 175 -6.59 8.17 -18.62
CA LEU A 175 -6.42 7.43 -19.86
C LEU A 175 -7.29 8.00 -20.98
N TYR A 176 -8.54 8.36 -20.70
CA TYR A 176 -9.43 9.00 -21.68
C TYR A 176 -8.87 10.32 -22.21
N TYR A 177 -8.24 11.13 -21.34
CA TYR A 177 -7.58 12.37 -21.78
C TYR A 177 -6.46 12.06 -22.77
N ARG A 178 -5.63 11.05 -22.46
CA ARG A 178 -4.51 10.63 -23.34
C ARG A 178 -4.99 10.06 -24.68
N MET A 179 -6.18 9.48 -24.70
CA MET A 179 -6.85 9.00 -25.92
C MET A 179 -7.60 10.11 -26.67
N GLU A 180 -7.55 11.34 -26.18
CA GLU A 180 -8.28 12.50 -26.71
C GLU A 180 -9.82 12.35 -26.66
N ASP A 181 -10.34 11.40 -25.87
CA ASP A 181 -11.76 11.31 -25.55
C ASP A 181 -12.07 12.26 -24.38
N TYR A 182 -12.09 13.54 -24.69
CA TYR A 182 -12.24 14.61 -23.70
C TYR A 182 -13.61 14.61 -23.01
N ILE A 183 -14.65 14.08 -23.66
CA ILE A 183 -15.98 13.97 -23.04
C ILE A 183 -15.93 12.90 -21.95
N ALA A 184 -15.45 11.69 -22.30
CA ALA A 184 -15.32 10.59 -21.35
C ALA A 184 -14.36 10.97 -20.23
N SER A 185 -13.24 11.64 -20.56
CA SER A 185 -12.25 12.06 -19.56
C SER A 185 -12.87 13.00 -18.52
N ARG A 186 -13.56 14.06 -18.96
CA ARG A 186 -14.20 14.99 -18.04
C ARG A 186 -15.19 14.30 -17.11
N VAL A 187 -16.01 13.38 -17.64
CA VAL A 187 -17.01 12.64 -16.86
C VAL A 187 -16.33 11.70 -15.88
N ALA A 188 -15.36 10.90 -16.34
CA ALA A 188 -14.63 9.95 -15.50
C ALA A 188 -13.90 10.66 -14.35
N LEU A 189 -13.21 11.76 -14.64
CA LEU A 189 -12.49 12.56 -13.65
C LEU A 189 -13.43 13.18 -12.60
N LYS A 190 -14.61 13.67 -13.02
CA LYS A 190 -15.63 14.14 -12.08
C LYS A 190 -16.17 13.03 -11.19
N ASN A 191 -16.33 11.81 -11.73
CA ASN A 191 -16.73 10.66 -10.93
C ASN A 191 -15.66 10.28 -9.89
N VAL A 192 -14.36 10.39 -10.22
CA VAL A 192 -13.29 10.17 -9.24
C VAL A 192 -13.47 11.10 -8.02
N LEU A 193 -13.69 12.41 -8.23
CA LEU A 193 -13.90 13.35 -7.13
C LEU A 193 -15.26 13.21 -6.43
N LYS A 194 -16.26 12.68 -7.13
CA LYS A 194 -17.56 12.35 -6.54
C LYS A 194 -17.44 11.17 -5.59
N ASP A 195 -16.67 10.17 -5.96
CA ASP A 195 -16.47 8.95 -5.16
C ASP A 195 -15.48 9.18 -4.02
N ASN A 196 -14.45 10.00 -4.24
CA ASN A 196 -13.51 10.44 -3.21
C ASN A 196 -13.10 11.91 -3.43
N SER A 197 -13.66 12.83 -2.63
CA SER A 197 -13.31 14.26 -2.72
C SER A 197 -11.88 14.55 -2.26
N GLU A 198 -11.34 13.75 -1.35
CA GLU A 198 -10.01 13.90 -0.77
C GLU A 198 -8.94 13.11 -1.53
N ASN A 199 -9.24 12.68 -2.76
CA ASN A 199 -8.30 11.94 -3.59
C ASN A 199 -6.96 12.69 -3.70
N VAL A 200 -5.85 11.98 -3.50
CA VAL A 200 -4.51 12.61 -3.47
C VAL A 200 -4.13 13.31 -4.79
N TYR A 201 -4.83 13.03 -5.88
CA TYR A 201 -4.66 13.68 -7.19
C TYR A 201 -5.71 14.77 -7.45
N ARG A 202 -6.44 15.28 -6.45
CA ARG A 202 -7.53 16.24 -6.63
C ARG A 202 -7.15 17.43 -7.52
N GLU A 203 -5.99 18.04 -7.26
CA GLU A 203 -5.48 19.16 -8.05
C GLU A 203 -5.28 18.80 -9.52
N ASP A 204 -4.59 17.69 -9.79
CA ASP A 204 -4.42 17.18 -11.15
C ASP A 204 -5.77 16.86 -11.81
N ILE A 205 -6.70 16.26 -11.07
CA ILE A 205 -8.02 15.88 -11.57
C ILE A 205 -8.81 17.12 -12.00
N LEU A 206 -8.86 18.16 -11.16
CA LEU A 206 -9.52 19.42 -11.49
C LEU A 206 -8.86 20.10 -12.70
N TYR A 207 -7.53 20.07 -12.79
CA TYR A 207 -6.81 20.56 -13.96
C TYR A 207 -7.23 19.81 -15.23
N TYR A 208 -7.22 18.47 -15.22
CA TYR A 208 -7.58 17.67 -16.38
C TYR A 208 -9.07 17.77 -16.75
N ILE A 209 -9.96 18.05 -15.79
CA ILE A 209 -11.36 18.39 -16.05
C ILE A 209 -11.45 19.66 -16.90
N ALA A 210 -10.76 20.74 -16.50
CA ALA A 210 -10.75 22.01 -17.22
C ALA A 210 -10.05 21.87 -18.59
N MET A 211 -8.93 21.15 -18.66
CA MET A 211 -8.25 20.88 -19.93
C MET A 211 -9.13 20.09 -20.89
N SER A 212 -9.82 19.07 -20.40
CA SER A 212 -10.74 18.26 -21.21
C SER A 212 -11.87 19.12 -21.78
N SER A 213 -12.52 19.96 -20.96
CA SER A 213 -13.58 20.83 -21.46
C SER A 213 -13.08 21.86 -22.47
N TYR A 214 -11.89 22.44 -22.25
CA TYR A 214 -11.28 23.35 -23.24
C TYR A 214 -10.98 22.64 -24.56
N LYS A 215 -10.26 21.51 -24.54
CA LYS A 215 -9.88 20.77 -25.75
C LYS A 215 -11.12 20.32 -26.51
N TYR A 216 -12.13 19.83 -25.80
CA TYR A 216 -13.41 19.49 -26.39
C TYR A 216 -14.02 20.69 -27.10
N ALA A 217 -14.13 21.84 -26.43
CA ALA A 217 -14.65 23.07 -27.03
C ALA A 217 -13.84 23.50 -28.25
N HIS A 218 -12.53 23.53 -28.16
CA HIS A 218 -11.63 23.99 -29.20
C HIS A 218 -11.71 23.15 -30.48
N LEU A 219 -11.78 21.83 -30.34
CA LEU A 219 -11.87 20.88 -31.47
C LEU A 219 -13.30 20.75 -32.04
N SER A 220 -14.27 21.46 -31.47
CA SER A 220 -15.66 21.39 -31.89
C SER A 220 -15.97 22.22 -33.12
N VAL A 221 -17.02 21.84 -33.85
CA VAL A 221 -17.64 22.71 -34.87
C VAL A 221 -18.19 23.99 -34.24
N ALA A 222 -18.12 25.10 -34.98
CA ALA A 222 -18.45 26.45 -34.48
C ALA A 222 -19.82 26.55 -33.79
N SER A 223 -20.84 25.85 -34.32
CA SER A 223 -22.20 25.84 -33.74
C SER A 223 -22.30 25.24 -32.35
N LYS A 224 -21.28 24.49 -31.90
CA LYS A 224 -21.20 23.87 -30.57
C LYS A 224 -20.14 24.51 -29.67
N GLN A 225 -19.21 25.28 -30.24
CA GLN A 225 -18.09 25.86 -29.50
C GLN A 225 -18.56 26.76 -28.36
N LYS A 226 -19.57 27.60 -28.58
CA LYS A 226 -20.07 28.55 -27.58
C LYS A 226 -20.44 27.86 -26.26
N ASP A 227 -21.33 26.87 -26.31
CA ASP A 227 -21.80 26.18 -25.11
C ASP A 227 -20.68 25.37 -24.44
N ARG A 228 -19.77 24.80 -25.23
CA ARG A 228 -18.64 24.01 -24.72
C ARG A 228 -17.57 24.91 -24.06
N TYR A 229 -17.32 26.11 -24.60
CA TYR A 229 -16.45 27.09 -23.94
C TYR A 229 -17.07 27.60 -22.64
N LEU A 230 -18.39 27.75 -22.54
CA LEU A 230 -19.05 28.06 -21.26
C LEU A 230 -18.81 26.95 -20.23
N THR A 231 -18.90 25.68 -20.64
CA THR A 231 -18.56 24.55 -19.76
C THR A 231 -17.13 24.61 -19.26
N PHE A 232 -16.18 24.96 -20.14
CA PHE A 232 -14.79 25.18 -19.73
C PHE A 232 -14.64 26.35 -18.77
N VAL A 233 -15.34 27.46 -19.01
CA VAL A 233 -15.34 28.61 -18.09
C VAL A 233 -15.77 28.19 -16.70
N ASP A 234 -16.83 27.38 -16.56
CA ASP A 234 -17.28 26.88 -15.26
C ASP A 234 -16.23 26.00 -14.58
N ASP A 235 -15.64 25.04 -15.33
CA ASP A 235 -14.60 24.15 -14.79
C ASP A 235 -13.33 24.94 -14.40
N TYR A 236 -12.96 25.97 -15.17
CA TYR A 236 -11.87 26.88 -14.86
C TYR A 236 -12.14 27.68 -13.59
N LEU A 237 -13.34 28.28 -13.47
CA LEU A 237 -13.71 29.06 -12.29
C LEU A 237 -13.72 28.19 -11.02
N ASN A 238 -14.16 26.93 -11.14
CA ASN A 238 -14.04 25.96 -10.06
C ASN A 238 -12.58 25.72 -9.68
N PHE A 239 -11.71 25.50 -10.68
CA PHE A 239 -10.28 25.29 -10.44
C PHE A 239 -9.63 26.46 -9.71
N ILE A 240 -9.79 27.69 -10.19
CA ILE A 240 -9.13 28.86 -9.57
C ILE A 240 -9.75 29.24 -8.21
N GLY A 241 -11.02 28.88 -7.99
CA GLY A 241 -11.69 29.08 -6.71
C GLY A 241 -11.16 28.15 -5.64
N GLU A 242 -10.85 26.90 -5.99
CA GLU A 242 -10.29 25.90 -5.07
C GLU A 242 -8.76 26.00 -4.95
N LEU A 243 -8.05 26.28 -6.04
CA LEU A 243 -6.59 26.14 -6.17
C LEU A 243 -5.94 27.38 -6.80
N PRO A 244 -6.04 28.57 -6.15
CA PRO A 244 -5.57 29.83 -6.70
C PRO A 244 -4.05 29.91 -6.91
N ASP A 245 -3.27 29.12 -6.18
CA ASP A 245 -1.80 29.12 -6.21
C ASP A 245 -1.22 27.92 -6.97
N SER A 246 -2.07 27.15 -7.66
CA SER A 246 -1.63 25.98 -8.39
C SER A 246 -0.62 26.31 -9.49
N PRO A 247 0.43 25.48 -9.70
CA PRO A 247 1.31 25.59 -10.86
C PRO A 247 0.58 25.43 -12.21
N TYR A 248 -0.64 24.89 -12.23
CA TYR A 248 -1.46 24.79 -13.44
C TYR A 248 -2.18 26.08 -13.81
N ARG A 249 -2.33 27.03 -12.87
CA ARG A 249 -3.18 28.21 -13.06
C ARG A 249 -2.76 29.06 -14.25
N LYS A 250 -1.46 29.30 -14.42
CA LYS A 250 -0.95 30.15 -15.51
C LYS A 250 -1.39 29.65 -16.89
N GLU A 251 -1.37 28.34 -17.10
CA GLU A 251 -1.84 27.72 -18.35
C GLU A 251 -3.35 27.91 -18.50
N LEU A 252 -4.11 27.59 -17.45
CA LEU A 252 -5.56 27.70 -17.48
C LEU A 252 -6.05 29.14 -17.66
N ASP A 253 -5.38 30.14 -17.09
CA ASP A 253 -5.67 31.57 -17.27
C ASP A 253 -5.54 31.98 -18.75
N VAL A 254 -4.53 31.47 -19.44
CA VAL A 254 -4.31 31.72 -20.88
C VAL A 254 -5.41 31.07 -21.71
N LEU A 255 -5.77 29.82 -21.40
CA LEU A 255 -6.88 29.13 -22.06
C LEU A 255 -8.22 29.83 -21.80
N TYR A 256 -8.44 30.33 -20.57
CA TYR A 256 -9.60 31.13 -20.20
C TYR A 256 -9.71 32.39 -21.07
N ARG A 257 -8.61 33.15 -21.22
CA ARG A 257 -8.58 34.33 -22.11
C ARG A 257 -8.92 33.97 -23.56
N ARG A 258 -8.39 32.86 -24.08
CA ARG A 258 -8.71 32.35 -25.43
C ARG A 258 -10.19 32.01 -25.55
N ALA A 259 -10.78 31.35 -24.55
CA ALA A 259 -12.20 31.03 -24.51
C ALA A 259 -13.09 32.28 -24.42
N GLN A 260 -12.74 33.28 -23.59
CA GLN A 260 -13.48 34.54 -23.50
C GLN A 260 -13.50 35.29 -24.84
N LYS A 261 -12.36 35.33 -25.54
CA LYS A 261 -12.27 35.90 -26.90
C LYS A 261 -13.15 35.12 -27.90
N ALA A 262 -13.12 33.79 -27.87
CA ALA A 262 -13.98 32.95 -28.72
C ALA A 262 -15.48 33.16 -28.43
N LEU A 263 -15.83 33.53 -27.20
CA LEU A 263 -17.18 33.90 -26.78
C LEU A 263 -17.56 35.36 -27.13
N GLY A 264 -16.66 36.11 -27.78
CA GLY A 264 -16.89 37.51 -28.16
C GLY A 264 -16.83 38.50 -27.00
N ARG A 265 -16.23 38.12 -25.87
CA ARG A 265 -16.10 38.99 -24.69
C ARG A 265 -14.81 39.82 -24.79
N PRO A 266 -14.80 41.06 -24.30
CA PRO A 266 -13.59 41.90 -24.32
C PRO A 266 -12.53 41.28 -23.40
N VAL A 267 -11.32 41.11 -23.95
CA VAL A 267 -10.14 40.60 -23.24
C VAL A 267 -8.98 41.53 -23.57
N ASP A 268 -8.20 41.92 -22.57
CA ASP A 268 -6.97 42.67 -22.79
C ASP A 268 -5.98 41.83 -23.60
N THR A 269 -5.67 42.30 -24.81
CA THR A 269 -4.80 41.60 -25.73
C THR A 269 -3.32 41.65 -25.36
N SER A 270 -2.91 42.58 -24.49
CA SER A 270 -1.53 42.68 -24.02
C SER A 270 -1.10 41.52 -23.11
N LEU A 271 -2.07 40.74 -22.62
CA LEU A 271 -1.88 39.59 -21.73
C LEU A 271 -1.97 38.24 -22.45
N PHE A 272 -2.00 38.23 -23.79
CA PHE A 272 -1.94 36.98 -24.55
C PHE A 272 -0.54 36.40 -24.50
N ASP A 273 -0.46 35.18 -23.97
CA ASP A 273 0.74 34.34 -23.98
C ASP A 273 0.63 33.37 -25.16
N ASP A 274 1.64 33.40 -26.04
CA ASP A 274 1.76 32.49 -27.20
C ASP A 274 2.39 31.14 -26.82
N SER A 275 2.71 30.95 -25.53
CA SER A 275 3.19 29.67 -25.02
C SER A 275 2.24 28.51 -25.35
N ASP A 276 2.86 27.38 -25.65
CA ASP A 276 2.19 26.11 -25.88
C ASP A 276 2.15 25.27 -24.59
N GLU A 277 1.35 24.20 -24.62
CA GLU A 277 1.22 23.25 -23.50
C GLU A 277 2.56 22.66 -23.06
N ARG A 278 3.55 22.55 -23.97
CA ARG A 278 4.88 22.00 -23.63
C ARG A 278 5.70 23.00 -22.84
N ASP A 279 5.58 24.28 -23.13
CA ASP A 279 6.29 25.33 -22.39
C ASP A 279 5.75 25.45 -20.96
N PHE A 280 4.43 25.40 -20.79
CA PHE A 280 3.82 25.31 -19.46
C PHE A 280 4.26 24.04 -18.72
N ALA A 281 4.29 22.89 -19.40
CA ALA A 281 4.73 21.64 -18.77
C ALA A 281 6.18 21.69 -18.29
N LYS A 282 7.08 22.37 -19.03
CA LYS A 282 8.47 22.59 -18.59
C LYS A 282 8.53 23.49 -17.37
N GLU A 283 7.78 24.60 -17.37
CA GLU A 283 7.72 25.54 -16.25
C GLU A 283 7.18 24.86 -14.98
N ARG A 284 6.09 24.10 -15.07
CA ARG A 284 5.56 23.32 -13.94
C ARG A 284 6.57 22.33 -13.39
N LYS A 285 7.27 21.58 -14.24
CA LYS A 285 8.32 20.64 -13.80
C LYS A 285 9.43 21.36 -13.05
N LYS A 286 9.79 22.57 -13.47
CA LYS A 286 10.77 23.40 -12.78
C LYS A 286 10.25 23.83 -11.41
N LEU A 287 9.02 24.36 -11.33
CA LEU A 287 8.37 24.78 -10.08
C LEU A 287 8.27 23.62 -9.07
N VAL A 288 7.82 22.44 -9.50
CA VAL A 288 7.73 21.25 -8.64
C VAL A 288 9.11 20.79 -8.15
N LYS A 289 10.15 20.92 -8.98
CA LYS A 289 11.52 20.60 -8.55
C LYS A 289 12.03 21.59 -7.51
N GLU A 290 11.69 22.86 -7.65
CA GLU A 290 12.04 23.92 -6.71
C GLU A 290 11.29 23.76 -5.38
N SER A 291 9.98 23.46 -5.41
CA SER A 291 9.19 23.21 -4.19
C SER A 291 9.74 22.02 -3.39
N ARG A 292 10.00 20.88 -4.05
CA ARG A 292 10.60 19.70 -3.41
C ARG A 292 11.96 19.98 -2.81
N LYS A 293 12.74 20.87 -3.43
CA LYS A 293 14.05 21.28 -2.90
C LYS A 293 13.86 22.12 -1.63
N ALA A 294 12.89 23.03 -1.62
CA ALA A 294 12.55 23.86 -0.47
C ALA A 294 12.00 23.02 0.69
N GLU A 295 11.09 22.07 0.42
CA GLU A 295 10.55 21.12 1.42
C GLU A 295 11.67 20.34 2.12
N ARG A 296 12.58 19.73 1.36
CA ARG A 296 13.73 19.03 1.92
C ARG A 296 14.64 19.92 2.75
N GLN A 297 14.78 21.19 2.36
CA GLN A 297 15.57 22.16 3.10
C GLN A 297 14.88 22.52 4.42
N ASN A 298 13.56 22.70 4.41
CA ASN A 298 12.77 22.94 5.62
C ASN A 298 12.78 21.72 6.56
N GLU A 299 12.64 20.50 6.05
CA GLU A 299 12.77 19.28 6.85
C GLU A 299 14.15 19.16 7.50
N LYS A 300 15.21 19.53 6.78
CA LYS A 300 16.57 19.55 7.32
C LYS A 300 16.70 20.58 8.45
N LEU A 301 16.17 21.79 8.25
CA LEU A 301 16.18 22.85 9.27
C LEU A 301 15.35 22.46 10.51
N LEU A 302 14.20 21.80 10.33
CA LEU A 302 13.39 21.30 11.44
C LEU A 302 14.15 20.25 12.25
N LYS A 303 14.77 19.27 11.58
CA LYS A 303 15.59 18.25 12.26
C LYS A 303 16.82 18.83 12.96
N GLU A 304 17.45 19.86 12.38
CA GLU A 304 18.54 20.60 13.03
C GLU A 304 18.03 21.34 14.27
N SER A 305 16.88 22.02 14.19
CA SER A 305 16.28 22.68 15.36
C SER A 305 15.82 21.72 16.46
N GLU A 306 15.32 20.53 16.10
CA GLU A 306 14.97 19.48 17.07
C GLU A 306 16.22 18.91 17.75
N ALA A 307 17.33 18.74 17.02
CA ALA A 307 18.59 18.30 17.59
C ALA A 307 19.20 19.34 18.55
N ASP A 308 19.16 20.62 18.19
CA ASP A 308 19.68 21.70 19.03
C ASP A 308 18.91 21.82 20.36
N VAL A 309 17.58 21.62 20.36
CA VAL A 309 16.75 21.62 21.58
C VAL A 309 17.06 20.41 22.48
N VAL A 310 17.35 19.25 21.89
CA VAL A 310 17.74 18.06 22.66
C VAL A 310 19.12 18.25 23.29
N ASP A 311 20.08 18.80 22.57
CA ASP A 311 21.42 19.10 23.11
C ASP A 311 21.35 20.13 24.25
N GLU A 312 20.50 21.16 24.16
CA GLU A 312 20.30 22.15 25.23
C GLU A 312 19.67 21.52 26.49
N ALA A 313 18.67 20.64 26.34
CA ALA A 313 18.05 19.95 27.46
C ALA A 313 18.99 18.96 28.18
N VAL A 314 19.91 18.31 27.44
CA VAL A 314 20.91 17.42 28.02
C VAL A 314 21.95 18.20 28.84
N LEU A 315 22.35 19.37 28.36
CA LEU A 315 23.26 20.26 29.11
C LEU A 315 22.62 20.74 30.43
N ASP A 316 21.33 21.09 30.40
CA ASP A 316 20.59 21.48 31.60
C ASP A 316 20.51 20.34 32.63
N GLU A 317 20.28 19.09 32.21
CA GLU A 317 20.27 17.92 33.10
C GLU A 317 21.65 17.63 33.71
N GLU A 318 22.73 17.77 32.94
CA GLU A 318 24.09 17.62 33.45
C GLU A 318 24.46 18.70 34.47
N GLU A 319 24.05 19.97 34.25
CA GLU A 319 24.27 21.05 35.21
C GLU A 319 23.48 20.85 36.51
N ILE A 320 22.24 20.38 36.43
CA ILE A 320 21.42 20.05 37.62
C ILE A 320 22.06 18.91 38.42
N SER A 321 22.51 17.85 37.75
CA SER A 321 23.21 16.71 38.37
C SER A 321 24.52 17.14 39.03
N ALA A 322 25.28 18.05 38.40
CA ALA A 322 26.51 18.59 38.98
C ALA A 322 26.24 19.44 40.23
N ALA A 323 25.17 20.25 40.23
CA ALA A 323 24.76 21.06 41.38
C ALA A 323 24.31 20.20 42.57
N GLU A 324 23.51 19.14 42.34
CA GLU A 324 23.08 18.22 43.41
C GLU A 324 24.23 17.44 44.06
N ASN A 325 25.30 17.16 43.30
CA ASN A 325 26.49 16.48 43.82
C ASN A 325 27.43 17.42 44.59
N ALA A 326 27.38 18.73 44.32
CA ALA A 326 28.15 19.74 45.04
C ALA A 326 27.56 20.06 46.43
N GLU A 327 26.25 19.93 46.63
CA GLU A 327 25.61 20.13 47.95
C GLU A 327 25.77 18.93 48.90
N LYS A 328 26.23 17.78 48.42
CA LYS A 328 26.43 16.55 49.21
C LYS A 328 27.86 16.34 49.74
N ASN A 329 28.79 17.23 49.42
CA ASN A 329 30.17 17.25 49.94
C ASN A 329 30.40 18.51 50.77
#